data_AF-A0A0S3U5N0-F1
#
_entry.id   AF-A0A0S3U5N0-F1
#
_cell.length_a   1.000
_cell.length_b   1.000
_cell.length_c   1.000
_cell.angle_alpha   90.00
_cell.angle_beta   90.00
_cell.angle_gamma   90.00
#
_symmetry.space_group_name_H-M   'P 1'
#
loop_
_entity.id
_entity.type
_entity.pdbx_description
1 polymer ?
#
loop_
_entity_poly.entity_id
_entity_poly.type
_entity_poly.pdbx_seq_one_letter_code
_entity_poly.pdbx_strand_id
1 'polypeptide(L)'
;MNLPPQIQKQVKKWADLQGIDPEQFIVDAIAEKVNRLDRQIDESSAEVPRTYYEKSVLVAEAELPGDFDLNQFIDDLREERIQKQIQGESFI
;
A
#
# COMPACT_ATOMS: atom_id res chain seq x y z
N MET A 1 -15.92 21.99 -17.66
CA MET A 1 -14.66 21.86 -18.43
C MET A 1 -14.96 21.29 -19.83
N ASN A 2 -14.20 21.66 -20.87
CA ASN A 2 -14.39 21.12 -22.23
C ASN A 2 -13.54 19.85 -22.44
N LEU A 3 -14.12 18.69 -22.16
CA LEU A 3 -13.48 17.39 -22.39
C LEU A 3 -13.88 16.80 -23.76
N PRO A 4 -13.03 15.98 -24.41
CA PRO A 4 -13.43 15.26 -25.62
C PRO A 4 -14.69 14.40 -25.37
N PRO A 5 -15.58 14.24 -26.37
CA PRO A 5 -16.87 13.53 -26.18
C PRO A 5 -16.73 12.11 -25.64
N GLN A 6 -15.67 11.40 -26.02
CA GLN A 6 -15.40 10.05 -25.50
C GLN A 6 -15.06 10.06 -24.00
N ILE A 7 -14.28 11.05 -23.56
CA ILE A 7 -13.90 11.22 -22.15
C ILE A 7 -15.12 11.64 -21.33
N GLN A 8 -15.98 12.53 -21.84
CA GLN A 8 -17.22 12.90 -21.16
C GLN A 8 -18.11 11.68 -20.86
N LYS A 9 -18.24 10.76 -21.83
CA LYS A 9 -19.01 9.52 -21.63
C LYS A 9 -18.40 8.63 -20.55
N GLN A 10 -17.08 8.52 -20.52
CA GLN A 10 -16.38 7.72 -19.51
C GLN A 10 -16.50 8.34 -18.12
N VAL A 11 -16.28 9.65 -17.99
CA VAL A 11 -16.45 10.39 -16.73
C VAL A 11 -17.85 10.18 -16.19
N LYS A 12 -18.89 10.41 -17.01
CA LYS A 12 -20.27 10.20 -16.57
C LYS A 12 -20.52 8.77 -16.09
N LYS A 13 -20.09 7.77 -16.87
CA LYS A 13 -20.24 6.36 -16.50
C LYS A 13 -19.62 6.06 -15.14
N TRP A 14 -18.39 6.51 -14.90
CA TRP A 14 -17.68 6.21 -13.66
C TRP A 14 -18.18 7.01 -12.47
N ALA A 15 -18.58 8.27 -12.68
CA ALA A 15 -19.22 9.09 -11.66
C ALA A 15 -20.56 8.48 -11.20
N ASP A 16 -21.40 8.06 -12.16
CA ASP A 16 -22.68 7.38 -11.88
C ASP A 16 -22.46 6.09 -11.07
N LEU A 17 -21.43 5.29 -11.40
CA LEU A 17 -21.09 4.06 -10.68
C LEU A 17 -20.61 4.30 -9.24
N GLN A 18 -20.02 5.46 -8.97
CA GLN A 18 -19.53 5.86 -7.65
C GLN A 18 -20.56 6.69 -6.87
N GLY A 19 -21.69 7.05 -7.49
CA GLY A 19 -22.72 7.88 -6.87
C GLY A 19 -22.28 9.32 -6.63
N ILE A 20 -21.35 9.83 -7.43
CA ILE A 20 -20.80 11.20 -7.31
C ILE A 20 -21.07 12.03 -8.57
N ASP A 21 -20.91 13.34 -8.46
CA ASP A 21 -21.03 14.23 -9.60
C ASP A 21 -19.85 14.07 -10.58
N PRO A 22 -20.07 14.15 -11.91
CA PRO A 22 -19.01 14.13 -12.92
C PRO A 22 -17.85 15.11 -12.67
N GLU A 23 -18.12 16.31 -12.16
CA GLU A 23 -17.09 17.30 -11.84
C GLU A 23 -16.27 16.87 -10.63
N GLN A 24 -16.92 16.31 -9.60
CA GLN A 24 -16.25 15.77 -8.43
C GLN A 24 -15.32 14.60 -8.82
N PHE A 25 -15.79 13.69 -9.67
CA PHE A 25 -14.98 12.60 -10.20
C PHE A 25 -13.71 13.11 -10.90
N ILE A 26 -13.82 14.19 -11.70
CA ILE A 26 -12.66 14.77 -12.39
C ILE A 26 -11.66 15.33 -11.38
N VAL A 27 -12.13 16.04 -10.36
CA VAL A 27 -11.26 16.60 -9.31
C VAL A 27 -10.53 15.50 -8.58
N ASP A 28 -11.23 14.44 -8.17
CA ASP A 28 -10.64 13.31 -7.44
C ASP A 28 -9.62 12.56 -8.31
N ALA A 29 -9.93 12.36 -9.59
CA ALA A 29 -9.01 11.71 -10.52
C ALA A 29 -7.73 12.54 -10.75
N ILE A 30 -7.85 13.87 -10.81
CA ILE A 30 -6.68 14.77 -10.91
C ILE A 30 -5.87 14.73 -9.62
N ALA A 31 -6.52 14.83 -8.46
CA ALA A 31 -5.86 14.76 -7.16
C ALA A 31 -5.10 13.45 -6.97
N GLU A 32 -5.71 12.31 -7.33
CA GLU A 32 -5.06 11.01 -7.32
C GLU A 32 -3.83 10.99 -8.24
N LYS A 33 -3.94 11.53 -9.45
CA LYS A 33 -2.82 11.58 -10.40
C LYS A 33 -1.67 12.44 -9.88
N VAL A 34 -1.96 13.60 -9.29
CA VAL A 34 -0.96 14.49 -8.66
C VAL A 34 -0.25 13.76 -7.53
N ASN A 35 -1.01 13.17 -6.58
CA ASN A 35 -0.44 12.41 -5.46
C ASN A 35 0.47 11.27 -5.92
N ARG A 36 0.10 10.56 -7.00
CA ARG A 36 0.95 9.51 -7.57
C ARG A 36 2.24 10.05 -8.17
N LEU A 37 2.18 11.20 -8.83
CA LEU A 37 3.36 11.84 -9.42
C LEU A 37 4.29 12.39 -8.34
N ASP A 38 3.74 12.99 -7.28
CA ASP A 38 4.52 13.47 -6.14
C ASP A 38 5.23 12.30 -5.45
N ARG A 39 4.54 11.17 -5.24
CA ARG A 39 5.17 9.94 -4.73
C ARG A 39 6.25 9.40 -5.64
N GLN A 40 6.07 9.43 -6.96
CA GLN A 40 7.12 9.00 -7.90
C GLN A 40 8.35 9.91 -7.86
N ILE A 41 8.18 11.20 -7.57
CA ILE A 41 9.29 12.13 -7.39
C ILE A 41 10.00 11.83 -6.06
N ASP A 42 9.27 11.59 -4.98
CA ASP A 42 9.85 11.23 -3.68
C ASP A 42 10.52 9.83 -3.70
N GLU A 43 9.90 8.84 -4.34
CA GLU A 43 10.44 7.48 -4.56
C GLU A 43 11.60 7.44 -5.55
N SER A 44 11.82 8.49 -6.35
CA SER A 44 13.04 8.62 -7.16
C SER A 44 14.28 8.97 -6.32
N SER A 45 14.09 9.42 -5.07
CA SER A 45 15.14 9.75 -4.11
C SER A 45 15.40 8.66 -3.07
N ALA A 46 14.50 7.68 -2.93
CA ALA A 46 14.65 6.57 -1.99
C ALA A 46 14.62 5.27 -2.79
N GLU A 47 15.69 4.48 -2.73
CA GLU A 47 15.71 3.13 -3.32
C GLU A 47 14.47 2.36 -2.88
N VAL A 48 13.50 2.22 -3.79
CA VAL A 48 12.30 1.44 -3.52
C VAL A 48 12.77 0.00 -3.28
N PRO A 49 12.52 -0.58 -2.09
CA PRO A 49 12.97 -1.93 -1.79
C PRO A 49 12.36 -2.88 -2.82
N ARG A 50 13.20 -3.71 -3.44
CA ARG A 50 12.73 -4.62 -4.50
C ARG A 50 11.80 -5.64 -3.88
N THR A 51 10.52 -5.57 -4.22
CA THR A 51 9.54 -6.57 -3.77
C THR A 51 9.29 -7.63 -4.84
N TYR A 52 9.29 -8.90 -4.47
CA TYR A 52 8.93 -10.01 -5.35
C TYR A 52 8.17 -11.10 -4.58
N TYR A 53 7.45 -11.95 -5.31
CA TYR A 53 6.80 -13.12 -4.71
C TYR A 53 7.73 -14.33 -4.82
N GLU A 54 8.04 -14.95 -3.67
CA GLU A 54 8.66 -16.26 -3.62
C GLU A 54 7.64 -17.29 -3.15
N LYS A 55 7.21 -18.16 -4.07
CA LYS A 55 6.07 -19.07 -3.90
C LYS A 55 4.78 -18.28 -3.60
N SER A 56 4.42 -18.14 -2.34
CA SER A 56 3.22 -17.41 -1.87
C SER A 56 3.55 -16.35 -0.82
N VAL A 57 4.83 -16.04 -0.63
CA VAL A 57 5.31 -15.05 0.33
C VAL A 57 5.74 -13.81 -0.44
N LEU A 58 5.22 -12.64 -0.05
CA LEU A 58 5.70 -11.36 -0.54
C LEU A 58 7.02 -11.05 0.18
N VAL A 59 8.11 -11.03 -0.57
CA VAL A 59 9.47 -10.72 -0.11
C VAL A 59 9.78 -9.27 -0.45
N ALA A 60 10.37 -8.53 0.49
CA ALA A 60 10.93 -7.21 0.26
C ALA A 60 12.45 -7.28 0.48
N GLU A 61 13.24 -7.03 -0.56
CA GLU A 61 14.69 -6.87 -0.43
C GLU A 61 14.96 -5.50 0.19
N ALA A 62 15.44 -5.53 1.44
CA ALA A 62 15.90 -4.37 2.17
C ALA A 62 17.23 -4.70 2.84
N GLU A 63 18.10 -3.70 2.97
CA GLU A 63 19.30 -3.84 3.78
C GLU A 63 18.91 -3.98 5.26
N LEU A 64 19.46 -4.99 5.93
CA LEU A 64 19.32 -5.12 7.37
C LEU A 64 20.22 -4.06 8.04
N PRO A 65 19.77 -3.45 9.16
CA PRO A 65 20.65 -2.61 9.98
C PRO A 65 21.97 -3.33 10.29
N GLY A 66 23.08 -2.61 10.31
CA GLY A 66 24.41 -3.21 10.54
C GLY A 66 24.57 -3.87 11.92
N ASP A 67 23.68 -3.53 12.85
CA ASP A 67 23.56 -4.07 14.20
C ASP A 67 22.40 -5.08 14.36
N PHE A 68 21.80 -5.53 13.26
CA PHE A 68 20.71 -6.48 13.29
C PHE A 68 21.18 -7.83 13.84
N ASP A 69 20.71 -8.18 15.04
CA ASP A 69 20.95 -9.49 15.65
C ASP A 69 19.80 -10.45 15.31
N LEU A 70 20.08 -11.39 14.41
CA LEU A 70 19.14 -12.43 14.00
C LEU A 70 18.71 -13.32 15.17
N ASN A 71 19.59 -13.59 16.13
CA ASN A 71 19.27 -14.45 17.26
C ASN A 71 18.28 -13.75 18.20
N GLN A 72 18.52 -12.47 18.51
CA GLN A 72 17.60 -11.67 19.31
C GLN A 72 16.22 -11.61 18.65
N PHE A 73 16.18 -11.34 17.33
CA PHE A 73 14.92 -11.31 16.58
C PHE A 73 14.15 -12.64 16.63
N ILE A 74 14.86 -13.78 16.52
CA ILE A 74 14.23 -15.10 16.62
C ILE A 74 13.67 -15.34 18.02
N ASP A 75 14.40 -14.94 19.05
CA ASP A 75 13.96 -15.10 20.44
C ASP A 75 12.75 -14.22 20.75
N ASP A 76 12.73 -12.98 20.28
CA ASP A 76 11.56 -12.08 20.39
C ASP A 76 10.30 -12.72 19.73
N LEU A 77 10.44 -13.29 18.53
CA LEU A 77 9.34 -13.97 17.84
C LEU A 77 8.84 -15.22 18.58
N ARG A 78 9.73 -15.95 19.27
CA ARG A 78 9.35 -17.09 20.10
C ARG A 78 8.58 -16.63 21.32
N GLU A 79 9.04 -15.58 21.99
CA GLU A 79 8.36 -15.01 23.16
C GLU A 79 6.97 -14.50 22.78
N GLU A 80 6.82 -13.76 21.67
CA GLU A 80 5.52 -13.32 21.19
C GLU A 80 4.54 -14.48 20.94
N ARG A 81 5.03 -15.58 20.35
CA ARG A 81 4.20 -16.77 20.10
C ARG A 81 3.75 -17.41 21.41
N ILE A 82 4.64 -17.53 22.39
CA ILE A 82 4.33 -18.09 23.71
C ILE A 82 3.31 -17.21 24.43
N GLN A 83 3.48 -15.89 24.41
CA GLN A 83 2.53 -14.95 25.03
C GLN A 83 1.14 -15.03 24.38
N LYS A 84 1.06 -15.14 23.04
CA LYS A 84 -0.21 -15.32 22.32
C LYS A 84 -0.91 -16.64 22.67
N GLN A 85 -0.15 -17.71 22.93
CA GLN A 85 -0.71 -18.99 23.36
C GLN A 85 -1.26 -18.92 24.79
N ILE A 86 -0.53 -18.29 25.71
CA ILE A 86 -0.98 -18.10 27.11
C ILE A 86 -2.23 -17.21 27.17
N GLN A 87 -2.30 -16.14 26.35
CA GLN A 87 -3.48 -15.27 26.28
C GLN A 87 -4.69 -15.94 25.61
N GLY A 88 -4.46 -16.84 24.65
CA GLY A 88 -5.52 -17.65 24.02
C GLY A 88 -6.13 -18.70 24.96
N GLU A 89 -5.37 -19.17 25.95
CA GLU A 89 -5.83 -20.15 26.95
C GLU A 89 -6.59 -19.52 28.14
N SER A 90 -6.57 -18.20 28.30
CA SER A 90 -7.26 -17.49 29.40
C SER A 90 -8.78 -17.30 29.19
N PHE A 91 -9.35 -17.81 28.10
CA PHE A 91 -10.77 -17.67 27.75
C PHE A 91 -11.54 -19.00 27.68
N ILE A 92 -11.02 -20.08 28.29
CA ILE A 92 -11.75 -21.36 28.45
C ILE A 92 -12.06 -21.60 29.93
#